data_AF-A0A3N5FP38-F1
#
_entry.id   AF-A0A3N5FP38-F1
#
_cell.length_a   1.000
_cell.length_b   1.000
_cell.length_c   1.000
_cell.angle_alpha   90.00
_cell.angle_beta   90.00
_cell.angle_gamma   90.00
#
_symmetry.space_group_name_H-M   'P 1'
#
loop_
_entity.id
_entity.type
_entity.pdbx_description
1 polymer ?
#
loop_
_entity_poly.entity_id
_entity_poly.type
_entity_poly.pdbx_seq_one_letter_code
_entity_poly.pdbx_strand_id
1 'polypeptide(L)' 'MECGGCRIVELIGRGSMGAVYKAKHVGLNRYVAVKLLPSVSNDPELVKRLLFEARAIAKLEHPNIVQVYDV' A
#
# COMPACT_ATOMS: atom_id res chain seq x y z
N MET A 1 15.76 -1.24 0.94
CA MET A 1 14.90 -1.51 -0.22
C MET A 1 14.07 -0.28 -0.50
N GLU A 2 13.93 0.12 -1.77
CA GLU A 2 13.07 1.23 -2.18
C GLU A 2 12.01 0.70 -3.16
N CYS A 3 10.77 1.20 -3.06
CA CYS A 3 9.64 0.79 -3.90
C CYS A 3 8.74 2.01 -4.13
N GLY A 4 8.47 2.37 -5.38
CA GLY A 4 7.58 3.50 -5.72
C GLY A 4 7.93 4.82 -5.01
N GLY A 5 9.22 5.19 -4.94
CA GLY A 5 9.65 6.41 -4.24
C GLY A 5 9.57 6.34 -2.69
N CYS A 6 9.27 5.18 -2.13
CA CYS A 6 9.22 4.92 -0.70
C CYS A 6 10.40 4.05 -0.26
N ARG A 7 11.13 4.50 0.77
CA ARG A 7 12.18 3.70 1.41
C ARG A 7 11.58 2.84 2.50
N ILE A 8 11.64 1.51 2.32
CA ILE A 8 11.12 0.54 3.28
C ILE A 8 11.94 0.58 4.57
N VAL A 9 11.26 0.63 5.72
CA VAL A 9 11.86 0.69 7.06
C VAL A 9 11.74 -0.66 7.75
N GLU A 10 10.50 -1.11 7.98
CA GLU A 10 10.22 -2.32 8.77
C GLU A 10 8.88 -2.95 8.37
N LEU A 11 8.75 -4.26 8.57
CA LEU A 11 7.48 -4.98 8.42
C LEU A 11 6.58 -4.65 9.62
N ILE A 12 5.35 -4.21 9.35
CA ILE A 12 4.38 -3.89 10.41
C ILE A 12 3.16 -4.81 10.43
N GLY A 13 2.94 -5.59 9.37
CA GLY A 13 1.90 -6.61 9.35
C GLY A 13 2.02 -7.55 8.16
N ARG A 14 1.58 -8.80 8.32
CA ARG A 14 1.56 -9.80 7.24
C ARG A 14 0.25 -10.59 7.33
N GLY A 15 -0.35 -10.83 6.17
CA GLY A 15 -1.56 -11.64 6.06
C GLY A 15 -1.69 -12.29 4.69
N SER A 16 -2.88 -12.82 4.40
CA SER A 16 -3.15 -13.56 3.16
C SER A 16 -2.95 -12.73 1.90
N MET A 17 -3.31 -11.43 1.94
CA MET A 17 -3.20 -10.50 0.81
C MET A 17 -1.84 -9.76 0.76
N GLY A 18 -0.80 -10.31 1.39
CA GLY A 18 0.55 -9.76 1.34
C GLY A 18 1.06 -9.19 2.67
N ALA A 19 2.04 -8.30 2.57
CA ALA A 19 2.77 -7.73 3.69
C ALA A 19 2.71 -6.20 3.66
N VAL A 20 2.45 -5.60 4.82
CA VAL A 20 2.43 -4.15 5.00
C VAL A 20 3.70 -3.72 5.70
N TYR A 21 4.39 -2.77 5.10
CA TYR A 21 5.62 -2.20 5.62
C TYR A 21 5.41 -0.74 5.99
N LYS A 22 6.08 -0.29 7.04
CA LYS A 22 6.32 1.13 7.26
C LYS A 22 7.42 1.56 6.30
N ALA A 23 7.20 2.68 5.62
CA ALA A 23 8.15 3.25 4.68
C ALA A 23 8.23 4.77 4.85
N LYS A 24 9.35 5.37 4.46
CA LYS A 24 9.50 6.82 4.34
C LYS A 24 9.33 7.21 2.87
N HIS A 25 8.27 7.95 2.56
CA HIS A 25 8.07 8.49 1.21
C HIS A 25 9.05 9.65 0.99
N VAL A 26 9.92 9.55 -0.01
CA VAL A 26 11.02 10.50 -0.21
C VAL A 26 10.49 11.87 -0.65
N GLY A 27 9.58 11.91 -1.64
CA GLY A 27 9.00 13.16 -2.14
C GLY A 27 8.14 13.95 -1.13
N LEU A 28 7.38 13.25 -0.28
CA LEU A 28 6.49 13.86 0.71
C LEU A 28 7.15 14.02 2.09
N ASN A 29 8.37 13.50 2.27
CA ASN A 29 9.12 13.47 3.54
C ASN A 29 8.28 13.04 4.76
N ARG A 30 7.45 12.00 4.62
CA ARG A 30 6.58 11.46 5.68
C ARG A 30 6.60 9.94 5.74
N TYR A 31 6.20 9.39 6.88
CA TYR A 31 5.98 7.94 7.00
C TYR A 31 4.63 7.56 6.36
N VAL A 32 4.64 6.44 5.65
CA VAL A 32 3.49 5.83 4.98
C VAL A 32 3.49 4.32 5.20
N ALA A 33 2.35 3.68 5.00
CA ALA A 33 2.23 2.23 4.94
C ALA A 33 2.24 1.78 3.47
N VAL A 34 3.11 0.83 3.13
CA VAL A 34 3.21 0.25 1.78
C VAL A 34 2.79 -1.21 1.85
N LYS A 35 1.69 -1.56 1.19
CA LYS A 35 1.22 -2.95 1.07
C LYS A 35 1.84 -3.58 -0.17
N LEU A 36 2.72 -4.55 0.04
CA LEU A 36 3.35 -5.33 -1.02
C LEU A 36 2.61 -6.65 -1.21
N LEU A 37 2.29 -6.96 -2.46
CA LEU A 37 1.70 -8.24 -2.85
C LEU A 37 2.79 -9.30 -3.05
N PRO A 38 2.52 -10.60 -2.76
CA PRO A 38 3.48 -11.67 -3.01
C PRO A 38 3.80 -11.79 -4.51
N SER A 39 5.03 -12.12 -4.90
CA SER A 39 5.40 -12.33 -6.32
C SER A 39 4.59 -13.42 -7.03
N VAL A 40 3.93 -14.30 -6.27
CA VAL A 40 3.01 -15.34 -6.76
C VAL A 40 1.61 -14.81 -7.10
N SER A 41 1.34 -13.51 -6.88
CA SER A 41 0.06 -12.85 -7.12
C SER A 41 -0.21 -12.45 -8.57
N ASN A 42 0.28 -13.23 -9.53
CA ASN A 42 -0.14 -13.13 -10.94
C ASN A 42 -1.62 -13.48 -11.15
N ASP A 43 -2.39 -13.70 -10.09
CA ASP A 43 -3.84 -13.79 -10.13
C ASP A 43 -4.45 -12.41 -10.47
N PRO A 44 -4.99 -12.24 -11.69
CA PRO A 44 -5.56 -10.98 -12.14
C PRO A 44 -6.77 -10.55 -11.29
N GLU A 45 -7.49 -11.50 -10.68
CA GLU A 45 -8.63 -11.19 -9.83
C GLU A 45 -8.21 -10.57 -8.50
N LEU A 46 -7.06 -10.99 -7.93
CA LEU A 46 -6.52 -10.37 -6.73
C LEU A 46 -6.10 -8.92 -6.99
N VAL A 47 -5.40 -8.68 -8.11
CA VAL A 47 -5.01 -7.32 -8.53
C VAL A 47 -6.24 -6.44 -8.76
N LYS A 48 -7.26 -6.97 -9.45
CA LYS A 48 -8.50 -6.26 -9.73
C LYS A 48 -9.26 -5.88 -8.45
N ARG A 49 -9.33 -6.79 -7.46
CA ARG A 49 -9.93 -6.51 -6.15
C ARG A 49 -9.16 -5.43 -5.40
N LEU A 50 -7.82 -5.51 -5.36
CA LEU A 50 -7.01 -4.49 -4.70
C LEU A 50 -7.18 -3.11 -5.35
N LEU A 51 -7.18 -3.04 -6.68
CA LEU A 51 -7.42 -1.79 -7.42
C LEU A 51 -8.83 -1.26 -7.20
N PHE A 52 -9.82 -2.13 -6.99
CA PHE A 52 -11.18 -1.71 -6.66
C PHE A 52 -11.25 -1.12 -5.24
N GLU A 53 -10.67 -1.81 -4.25
CA GLU A 53 -10.58 -1.34 -2.86
C GLU A 53 -9.84 0.01 -2.77
N ALA A 54 -8.67 0.12 -3.40
CA ALA A 54 -7.88 1.34 -3.41
C ALA A 54 -8.68 2.52 -4.02
N ARG A 55 -9.39 2.30 -5.13
CA ARG A 55 -10.24 3.32 -5.75
C ARG A 55 -11.46 3.69 -4.91
N ALA A 56 -12.01 2.75 -4.14
CA ALA A 56 -13.12 3.03 -3.23
C ALA A 56 -12.64 3.93 -2.07
N ILE A 57 -11.49 3.62 -1.48
CA ILE A 57 -10.92 4.39 -0.36
C ILE A 57 -10.41 5.76 -0.84
N ALA A 58 -9.78 5.84 -2.02
CA ALA A 58 -9.28 7.10 -2.57
C ALA A 58 -10.36 8.17 -2.79
N LYS A 59 -11.64 7.77 -2.87
CA LYS A 59 -12.79 8.70 -2.96
C LYS A 59 -13.23 9.26 -1.60
N LEU A 60 -12.70 8.73 -0.49
CA LEU A 60 -13.07 9.11 0.86
C LEU A 60 -11.97 9.99 1.45
N GLU A 61 -12.29 11.24 1.73
CA GLU A 61 -11.41 12.16 2.47
C GLU A 61 -12.00 12.43 3.84
N HIS A 62 -11.43 11.81 4.87
CA HIS A 62 -11.91 11.97 6.24
C HIS A 62 -10.79 11.71 7.25
N PRO A 63 -10.67 12.48 8.36
CA PRO A 63 -9.58 12.33 9.33
C PRO A 63 -9.48 10.94 9.98
N ASN A 64 -10.58 10.20 10.02
CA ASN A 64 -10.65 8.84 10.59
C ASN A 64 -10.60 7.72 9.54
N ILE A 65 -10.31 8.04 8.28
CA ILE A 65 -10.18 7.06 7.19
C ILE A 65 -8.76 7.17 6.63
N VAL A 66 -8.14 6.02 6.37
CA VAL A 66 -6.80 5.99 5.78
C VAL A 66 -6.85 6.51 4.35
N GLN A 67 -5.96 7.45 4.02
CA GLN A 67 -5.86 8.00 2.67
C GLN A 67 -4.95 7.12 1.80
N VAL A 68 -5.39 6.84 0.57
CA VAL A 68 -4.55 6.23 -0.47
C VAL A 68 -3.81 7.35 -1.21
N TYR A 69 -2.48 7.25 -1.27
CA TYR A 69 -1.62 8.23 -1.96
C TYR A 69 -1.23 7.79 -3.37
N ASP A 70 -0.97 6.50 -3.56
CA ASP A 70 -0.49 5.91 -4.81
C ASP A 70 -0.78 4.40 -4.85
N VAL A 71 -0.73 3.78 -6.04
CA VAL A 71 -0.92 2.33 -6.26
C VAL A 71 0.08 1.77 -7.27
#